data_AF-A0AAD1YW04-F1
#
_entry.id   AF-A0AAD1YW04-F1
#
_cell.length_a   1.000
_cell.length_b   1.000
_cell.length_c   1.000
_cell.angle_alpha   90.00
_cell.angle_beta   90.00
_cell.angle_gamma   90.00
#
_symmetry.space_group_name_H-M   'P 1'
#
loop_
_entity.id
_entity.type
_entity.pdbx_description
1 polymer ?
#
loop_
_entity_poly.entity_id
_entity_poly.type
_entity_poly.pdbx_seq_one_letter_code
_entity_poly.pdbx_strand_id
1 'polypeptide(L)'
;MGGVTSSIAAKFAFFPPTPPSYTVVADESCGGAPSIPEVPRRDDVEFLKLRTRRGNDIVAVHVTHPKATTTLLYSHGNAADLGQMYELFVELSLRLRVNLMGYDYSGYGRSTGKPTECNTYADLDAVYKCLKEQYGIKDEQIILYGQSVGSGPTVDLASRVPNMRGVVLHSPILSGLRVLYPVKRTYWFDIYKNIDKIGAINCPVLIIHGTADEVVDCSHGKQLWELCKVNYEPLWINGGGHCNLELYPEFIKHLKKFVLSLGKSKPPMGDSKTASLDSDNQNKSAVSNTSDTSQSDIPDLSRNSLDSRLDKSKKLSKPEKSRMSTDRVDRLRRKKGLIW
;
A
#
# COMPACT_ATOMS: atom_id res chain seq x y z
N MET A 1 15.82 20.51 -8.19
CA MET A 1 16.02 20.79 -6.75
C MET A 1 14.91 20.13 -5.93
N GLY A 2 15.01 18.83 -5.60
CA GLY A 2 13.87 18.08 -5.03
C GLY A 2 14.22 17.09 -3.92
N GLY A 3 15.22 17.37 -3.08
CA GLY A 3 15.74 16.38 -2.11
C GLY A 3 15.65 16.73 -0.63
N VAL A 4 15.31 17.97 -0.24
CA VAL A 4 15.59 18.43 1.14
C VAL A 4 14.36 18.41 2.06
N THR A 5 13.16 18.69 1.55
CA THR A 5 11.95 18.87 2.39
C THR A 5 11.18 17.60 2.72
N SER A 6 11.30 16.53 1.92
CA SER A 6 10.75 15.20 2.24
C SER A 6 11.40 14.56 3.49
N SER A 7 12.58 15.03 3.89
CA SER A 7 13.36 14.41 4.98
C SER A 7 12.72 14.55 6.36
N ILE A 8 11.98 15.64 6.64
CA ILE A 8 11.35 15.86 7.95
C ILE A 8 10.11 14.97 8.09
N ALA A 9 9.22 14.98 7.10
CA ALA A 9 8.04 14.12 7.10
C ALA A 9 8.42 12.63 7.16
N ALA A 10 9.46 12.22 6.42
CA ALA A 10 9.98 10.85 6.48
C ALA A 10 10.48 10.48 7.90
N LYS A 11 11.18 11.37 8.61
CA LYS A 11 11.65 11.10 9.99
C LYS A 11 10.51 10.89 10.98
N PHE A 12 9.33 11.46 10.73
CA PHE A 12 8.13 11.22 11.56
C PHE A 12 7.28 10.06 11.06
N ALA A 13 7.51 9.58 9.83
CA ALA A 13 6.71 8.54 9.20
C ALA A 13 7.30 7.14 9.37
N PHE A 14 8.61 7.00 9.60
CA PHE A 14 9.27 5.69 9.69
C PHE A 14 9.96 5.49 11.04
N PHE A 15 9.64 4.38 11.68
CA PHE A 15 10.18 3.96 12.96
C PHE A 15 10.67 2.50 12.85
N PRO A 16 11.76 2.23 12.10
CA PRO A 16 12.30 0.88 12.00
C PRO A 16 12.68 0.34 13.39
N PRO A 17 12.47 -0.97 13.66
CA PRO A 17 12.88 -1.59 14.92
C PRO A 17 14.37 -1.33 15.22
N THR A 18 14.68 -0.92 16.45
CA THR A 18 16.05 -0.67 16.91
C THR A 18 16.24 -1.30 18.30
N PRO A 19 17.03 -2.39 18.43
CA PRO A 19 17.70 -3.11 17.34
C PRO A 19 16.72 -3.83 16.39
N PRO A 20 17.16 -4.19 15.17
CA PRO A 20 16.43 -5.12 14.29
C PRO A 20 16.05 -6.41 15.02
N SER A 21 14.90 -7.00 14.67
CA SER A 21 14.42 -8.24 15.30
C SER A 21 15.18 -9.50 14.83
N TYR A 22 16.05 -9.36 13.84
CA TYR A 22 16.71 -10.48 13.19
C TYR A 22 18.11 -10.12 12.66
N THR A 23 18.92 -11.14 12.40
CA THR A 23 20.23 -11.03 11.77
C THR A 23 20.27 -11.74 10.42
N VAL A 24 21.26 -11.42 9.58
CA VAL A 24 21.49 -12.12 8.31
C VAL A 24 22.89 -12.70 8.34
N VAL A 25 22.98 -14.00 8.13
CA VAL A 25 24.24 -14.75 8.02
C VAL A 25 24.29 -15.46 6.67
N ALA A 26 25.49 -15.63 6.11
CA ALA A 26 25.66 -16.47 4.93
C ALA A 26 25.57 -17.93 5.36
N ASP A 27 24.68 -18.71 4.73
CA ASP A 27 24.61 -20.14 4.94
C ASP A 27 25.59 -20.86 4.01
N GLU A 28 26.74 -21.24 4.57
CA GLU A 28 27.78 -22.00 3.87
C GLU A 28 27.27 -23.35 3.33
N SER A 29 26.26 -23.94 3.96
CA SER A 29 25.64 -25.20 3.49
C SER A 29 24.73 -25.01 2.27
N CYS A 30 24.30 -23.78 2.00
CA CYS A 30 23.49 -23.39 0.84
C CYS A 30 24.27 -22.48 -0.12
N GLY A 31 25.58 -22.69 -0.26
CA GLY A 31 26.40 -21.96 -1.23
C GLY A 31 26.51 -20.45 -0.96
N GLY A 32 26.37 -20.03 0.31
CA GLY A 32 26.46 -18.63 0.73
C GLY A 32 25.15 -17.85 0.61
N ALA A 33 24.01 -18.53 0.37
CA ALA A 33 22.69 -17.89 0.40
C ALA A 33 22.44 -17.23 1.77
N PRO A 34 21.81 -16.05 1.82
CA PRO A 34 21.51 -15.42 3.09
C PRO A 34 20.50 -16.26 3.87
N SER A 35 20.65 -16.29 5.19
CA SER A 35 19.72 -16.95 6.10
C SER A 35 19.49 -16.08 7.34
N ILE A 36 18.32 -16.25 7.95
CA ILE A 36 17.93 -15.58 9.19
C ILE A 36 17.86 -16.65 10.30
N PRO A 37 18.80 -16.67 11.27
CA PRO A 37 18.84 -17.72 12.28
C PRO A 37 17.73 -17.62 13.33
N GLU A 38 17.12 -16.44 13.50
CA GLU A 38 16.06 -16.22 14.49
C GLU A 38 14.69 -16.79 14.07
N VAL A 39 14.53 -17.23 12.82
CA VAL A 39 13.28 -17.80 12.30
C VAL A 39 13.44 -19.29 11.97
N PRO A 40 12.38 -20.10 12.05
CA PRO A 40 12.45 -21.53 11.73
C PRO A 40 12.93 -21.77 10.30
N ARG A 41 13.90 -22.67 10.11
CA ARG A 41 14.33 -23.09 8.78
C ARG A 41 13.24 -23.90 8.08
N ARG A 42 13.00 -23.60 6.82
CA ARG A 42 12.04 -24.31 5.97
C ARG A 42 12.55 -24.38 4.53
N ASP A 43 12.33 -25.52 3.88
CA ASP A 43 12.77 -25.73 2.49
C ASP A 43 11.94 -24.91 1.48
N ASP A 44 10.74 -24.47 1.87
CA ASP A 44 9.85 -23.64 1.06
C ASP A 44 10.14 -22.13 1.20
N VAL A 45 11.20 -21.75 1.93
CA VAL A 45 11.57 -20.34 2.17
C VAL A 45 12.98 -20.02 1.71
N GLU A 46 13.10 -18.97 0.91
CA GLU A 46 14.37 -18.41 0.43
C GLU A 46 14.52 -16.96 0.92
N PHE A 47 15.69 -16.59 1.43
CA PHE A 47 16.02 -15.18 1.69
C PHE A 47 16.90 -14.63 0.58
N LEU A 48 16.77 -13.34 0.32
CA LEU A 48 17.43 -12.65 -0.78
C LEU A 48 18.05 -11.35 -0.28
N LYS A 49 19.14 -10.95 -0.95
CA LYS A 49 19.69 -9.60 -0.84
C LYS A 49 19.67 -8.94 -2.21
N LEU A 50 18.90 -7.86 -2.33
CA LEU A 50 18.63 -7.20 -3.61
C LEU A 50 19.22 -5.79 -3.63
N ARG A 51 19.94 -5.46 -4.70
CA ARG A 51 20.46 -4.09 -4.93
C ARG A 51 19.37 -3.23 -5.57
N THR A 52 19.08 -2.09 -4.94
CA THR A 52 18.11 -1.12 -5.44
C THR A 52 18.75 -0.14 -6.43
N ARG A 53 17.92 0.49 -7.28
CA ARG A 53 18.38 1.55 -8.22
C ARG A 53 18.96 2.78 -7.51
N ARG A 54 18.74 2.92 -6.20
CA ARG A 54 19.29 4.01 -5.37
C ARG A 54 20.54 3.60 -4.60
N GLY A 55 21.09 2.42 -4.87
CA GLY A 55 22.37 1.96 -4.33
C GLY A 55 22.29 1.26 -2.98
N ASN A 56 21.11 1.13 -2.38
CA ASN A 56 20.91 0.39 -1.13
C ASN A 56 20.78 -1.12 -1.40
N ASP A 57 21.20 -1.93 -0.44
CA ASP A 57 20.92 -3.36 -0.41
C ASP A 57 19.75 -3.61 0.54
N ILE A 58 18.70 -4.26 0.06
CA ILE A 58 17.53 -4.65 0.86
C ILE A 58 17.47 -6.16 1.05
N VAL A 59 16.91 -6.59 2.17
CA VAL A 59 16.62 -8.01 2.44
C VAL A 59 15.19 -8.32 2.03
N ALA A 60 15.00 -9.47 1.38
CA ALA A 60 13.69 -10.00 1.02
C ALA A 60 13.57 -11.48 1.43
N VAL A 61 12.32 -11.94 1.54
CA VAL A 61 11.96 -13.33 1.82
C VAL A 61 10.92 -13.78 0.80
N HIS A 62 11.16 -14.94 0.21
CA HIS A 62 10.27 -15.59 -0.72
C HIS A 62 9.79 -16.92 -0.12
N VAL A 63 8.50 -17.00 0.18
CA VAL A 63 7.82 -18.22 0.64
C VAL A 63 7.09 -18.82 -0.56
N THR A 64 7.41 -20.06 -0.87
CA THR A 64 6.79 -20.80 -1.97
C THR A 64 5.67 -21.70 -1.48
N HIS A 65 4.65 -21.91 -2.31
CA HIS A 65 3.60 -22.88 -2.04
C HIS A 65 3.45 -23.80 -3.26
N PRO A 66 3.51 -25.14 -3.12
CA PRO A 66 3.59 -26.07 -4.25
C PRO A 66 2.44 -25.98 -5.28
N LYS A 67 1.28 -25.47 -4.87
CA LYS A 67 0.09 -25.31 -5.73
C LYS A 67 -0.19 -23.86 -6.13
N ALA A 68 0.71 -22.94 -5.85
CA ALA A 68 0.52 -21.53 -6.16
C ALA A 68 0.65 -21.25 -7.66
N THR A 69 -0.28 -20.45 -8.18
CA THR A 69 -0.22 -19.88 -9.54
C THR A 69 -0.06 -18.36 -9.53
N THR A 70 -0.10 -17.77 -8.33
CA THR A 70 -0.10 -16.34 -8.06
C THR A 70 0.88 -16.07 -6.92
N THR A 71 1.52 -14.92 -6.95
CA THR A 71 2.45 -14.43 -5.93
C THR A 71 1.90 -13.17 -5.28
N LEU A 72 1.87 -13.14 -3.95
CA LEU A 72 1.53 -11.97 -3.15
C LEU A 72 2.82 -11.19 -2.82
N LEU A 73 2.96 -9.96 -3.34
CA LEU A 73 4.08 -9.07 -3.02
C LEU A 73 3.67 -8.13 -1.89
N TYR A 74 4.28 -8.29 -0.71
CA TYR A 74 3.85 -7.66 0.55
C TYR A 74 4.78 -6.51 0.97
N SER A 75 4.25 -5.29 0.98
CA SER A 75 4.84 -4.10 1.59
C SER A 75 4.33 -3.95 3.02
N HIS A 76 5.21 -4.20 4.01
CA HIS A 76 4.83 -4.23 5.43
C HIS A 76 4.55 -2.86 6.05
N GLY A 77 3.91 -2.88 7.23
CA GLY A 77 3.61 -1.68 8.00
C GLY A 77 4.85 -1.02 8.61
N ASN A 78 4.63 0.13 9.23
CA ASN A 78 5.67 0.82 10.00
C ASN A 78 6.02 0.01 11.27
N ALA A 79 7.21 0.24 11.85
CA ALA A 79 7.65 -0.43 13.09
C ALA A 79 7.55 -1.96 13.08
N ALA A 80 7.75 -2.55 11.90
CA ALA A 80 7.87 -3.98 11.66
C ALA A 80 9.11 -4.24 10.80
N ASP A 81 9.68 -5.42 10.90
CA ASP A 81 10.71 -5.92 9.98
C ASP A 81 10.43 -7.39 9.59
N LEU A 82 11.22 -7.94 8.67
CA LEU A 82 11.01 -9.32 8.19
C LEU A 82 11.00 -10.39 9.28
N GLY A 83 11.76 -10.21 10.37
CA GLY A 83 11.78 -11.18 11.46
C GLY A 83 10.44 -11.27 12.17
N GLN A 84 9.80 -10.11 12.43
CA GLN A 84 8.46 -10.05 13.01
C GLN A 84 7.36 -10.48 12.02
N MET A 85 7.56 -10.23 10.72
CA MET A 85 6.57 -10.54 9.68
C MET A 85 6.61 -12.00 9.20
N TYR A 86 7.69 -12.72 9.48
CA TYR A 86 7.95 -14.06 8.96
C TYR A 86 6.80 -15.05 9.18
N GLU A 87 6.30 -15.18 10.41
CA GLU A 87 5.22 -16.12 10.74
C GLU A 87 3.94 -15.77 9.96
N LEU A 88 3.60 -14.48 9.85
CA LEU A 88 2.44 -14.03 9.08
C LEU A 88 2.59 -14.39 7.60
N PHE A 89 3.79 -14.26 7.04
CA PHE A 89 4.04 -14.57 5.63
C PHE A 89 3.87 -16.05 5.31
N VAL A 90 4.41 -16.93 6.15
CA VAL A 90 4.20 -18.38 6.02
C VAL A 90 2.71 -18.71 6.10
N GLU A 91 2.01 -18.14 7.08
CA GLU A 91 0.59 -18.41 7.29
C GLU A 91 -0.29 -17.92 6.12
N LEU A 92 -0.04 -16.72 5.62
CA LEU A 92 -0.74 -16.18 4.45
C LEU A 92 -0.49 -17.04 3.20
N SER A 93 0.76 -17.45 2.97
CA SER A 93 1.13 -18.35 1.87
C SER A 93 0.31 -19.65 1.92
N LEU A 94 0.28 -20.32 3.08
CA LEU A 94 -0.43 -21.58 3.28
C LEU A 94 -1.96 -21.44 3.13
N ARG A 95 -2.56 -20.43 3.78
CA ARG A 95 -4.03 -20.26 3.83
C ARG A 95 -4.61 -19.79 2.51
N LEU A 96 -3.89 -18.91 1.80
CA LEU A 96 -4.30 -18.37 0.50
C LEU A 96 -3.84 -19.24 -0.66
N ARG A 97 -2.88 -20.16 -0.44
CA ARG A 97 -2.25 -21.03 -1.44
C ARG A 97 -1.56 -20.21 -2.55
N VAL A 98 -0.79 -19.21 -2.14
CA VAL A 98 -0.04 -18.31 -3.02
C VAL A 98 1.43 -18.38 -2.65
N ASN A 99 2.32 -18.08 -3.59
CA ASN A 99 3.68 -17.69 -3.20
C ASN A 99 3.60 -16.32 -2.52
N LEU A 100 4.54 -16.00 -1.65
CA LEU A 100 4.60 -14.71 -0.98
C LEU A 100 6.02 -14.16 -1.03
N MET A 101 6.15 -12.93 -1.50
CA MET A 101 7.40 -12.17 -1.49
C MET A 101 7.25 -10.97 -0.56
N GLY A 102 7.99 -10.97 0.54
CA GLY A 102 8.09 -9.85 1.49
C GLY A 102 9.49 -9.25 1.45
N TYR A 103 9.63 -8.00 1.88
CA TYR A 103 10.92 -7.31 1.88
C TYR A 103 10.97 -6.22 2.94
N ASP A 104 12.16 -5.92 3.44
CA ASP A 104 12.39 -4.74 4.28
C ASP A 104 12.71 -3.52 3.44
N TYR A 105 12.16 -2.37 3.82
CA TYR A 105 12.54 -1.09 3.24
C TYR A 105 14.01 -0.75 3.53
N SER A 106 14.61 0.12 2.71
CA SER A 106 15.91 0.73 3.00
C SER A 106 15.92 1.33 4.42
N GLY A 107 16.88 0.93 5.25
CA GLY A 107 17.01 1.34 6.65
C GLY A 107 16.09 0.62 7.65
N TYR A 108 15.37 -0.42 7.23
CA TYR A 108 14.68 -1.37 8.11
C TYR A 108 15.47 -2.67 8.24
N GLY A 109 15.31 -3.36 9.36
CA GLY A 109 15.93 -4.65 9.60
C GLY A 109 17.43 -4.64 9.32
N ARG A 110 17.86 -5.49 8.38
CA ARG A 110 19.27 -5.55 7.92
C ARG A 110 19.50 -4.90 6.55
N SER A 111 18.51 -4.18 6.04
CA SER A 111 18.61 -3.38 4.81
C SER A 111 19.39 -2.09 5.05
N THR A 112 20.23 -1.70 4.09
CA THR A 112 21.07 -0.49 4.19
C THR A 112 20.29 0.78 3.82
N GLY A 113 20.90 1.95 4.03
CA GLY A 113 20.32 3.22 3.62
C GLY A 113 19.41 3.86 4.68
N LYS A 114 18.40 4.61 4.23
CA LYS A 114 17.46 5.34 5.10
C LYS A 114 16.02 5.17 4.61
N PRO A 115 15.04 5.11 5.51
CA PRO A 115 13.65 4.97 5.11
C PRO A 115 13.12 6.33 4.64
N THR A 116 12.99 6.46 3.32
CA THR A 116 12.42 7.65 2.66
C THR A 116 11.44 7.17 1.62
N GLU A 117 10.41 7.97 1.32
CA GLU A 117 9.41 7.63 0.28
C GLU A 117 10.09 7.18 -1.03
N CYS A 118 11.04 7.96 -1.54
CA CYS A 118 11.75 7.61 -2.78
C CYS A 118 12.59 6.33 -2.67
N ASN A 119 13.10 5.98 -1.48
CA ASN A 119 13.76 4.68 -1.29
C ASN A 119 12.72 3.56 -1.28
N THR A 120 11.62 3.68 -0.55
CA THR A 120 10.58 2.63 -0.53
C THR A 120 10.02 2.29 -1.92
N TYR A 121 9.88 3.28 -2.80
CA TYR A 121 9.54 3.05 -4.21
C TYR A 121 10.64 2.28 -4.94
N ALA A 122 11.90 2.67 -4.76
CA ALA A 122 13.05 1.97 -5.35
C ALA A 122 13.25 0.55 -4.78
N ASP A 123 12.89 0.34 -3.52
CA ASP A 123 12.94 -0.96 -2.83
C ASP A 123 11.90 -1.90 -3.44
N LEU A 124 10.64 -1.46 -3.54
CA LEU A 124 9.57 -2.23 -4.17
C LEU A 124 9.88 -2.53 -5.65
N ASP A 125 10.39 -1.55 -6.40
CA ASP A 125 10.78 -1.74 -7.80
C ASP A 125 11.86 -2.83 -7.94
N ALA A 126 12.80 -2.94 -6.98
CA ALA A 126 13.85 -3.96 -7.00
C ALA A 126 13.30 -5.37 -6.75
N VAL A 127 12.38 -5.51 -5.79
CA VAL A 127 11.72 -6.79 -5.49
C VAL A 127 10.80 -7.20 -6.64
N TYR A 128 10.04 -6.25 -7.19
CA TYR A 128 9.22 -6.48 -8.37
C TYR A 128 10.08 -6.96 -9.54
N LYS A 129 11.19 -6.29 -9.83
CA LYS A 129 12.15 -6.70 -10.87
C LYS A 129 12.68 -8.12 -10.62
N CYS A 130 13.03 -8.47 -9.38
CA CYS A 130 13.45 -9.82 -9.01
C CYS A 130 12.36 -10.86 -9.33
N LEU A 131 11.10 -10.61 -8.97
CA LEU A 131 9.97 -11.51 -9.34
C LEU A 131 9.85 -11.71 -10.85
N LYS A 132 10.03 -10.64 -11.62
CA LYS A 132 9.96 -10.67 -13.09
C LYS A 132 11.11 -11.46 -13.70
N GLU A 133 12.34 -11.16 -13.30
CA GLU A 133 13.55 -11.62 -14.00
C GLU A 133 14.08 -12.94 -13.45
N GLN A 134 14.12 -13.11 -12.13
CA GLN A 134 14.67 -14.31 -11.49
C GLN A 134 13.63 -15.43 -11.40
N TYR A 135 12.37 -15.08 -11.12
CA TYR A 135 11.29 -16.06 -10.94
C TYR A 135 10.35 -16.17 -12.14
N GLY A 136 10.52 -15.34 -13.19
CA GLY A 136 9.73 -15.42 -14.42
C GLY A 136 8.24 -15.12 -14.24
N ILE A 137 7.86 -14.43 -13.16
CA ILE A 137 6.45 -14.20 -12.81
C ILE A 137 5.85 -13.12 -13.71
N LYS A 138 4.67 -13.36 -14.27
CA LYS A 138 3.94 -12.37 -15.09
C LYS A 138 3.15 -11.38 -14.22
N ASP A 139 2.85 -10.20 -14.76
CA ASP A 139 2.15 -9.13 -14.02
C ASP A 139 0.77 -9.61 -13.56
N GLU A 140 0.11 -10.39 -14.41
CA GLU A 140 -1.21 -10.98 -14.20
C GLU A 140 -1.21 -12.10 -13.13
N GLN A 141 -0.04 -12.44 -12.59
CA GLN A 141 0.16 -13.39 -11.50
C GLN A 141 0.57 -12.71 -10.19
N ILE A 142 0.69 -11.38 -10.15
CA ILE A 142 1.14 -10.65 -8.96
C ILE A 142 -0.05 -9.93 -8.32
N ILE A 143 -0.32 -10.26 -7.05
CA ILE A 143 -1.19 -9.47 -6.19
C ILE A 143 -0.29 -8.58 -5.33
N LEU A 144 -0.50 -7.27 -5.38
CA LEU A 144 0.21 -6.34 -4.51
C LEU A 144 -0.55 -6.21 -3.19
N TYR A 145 0.18 -6.21 -2.08
CA TYR A 145 -0.39 -6.06 -0.74
C TYR A 145 0.37 -4.97 0.02
N GLY A 146 -0.33 -3.94 0.49
CA GLY A 146 0.26 -2.86 1.27
C GLY A 146 -0.45 -2.66 2.60
N GLN A 147 0.28 -2.76 3.71
CA GLN A 147 -0.24 -2.48 5.05
C GLN A 147 0.19 -1.10 5.54
N SER A 148 -0.77 -0.27 5.96
CA SER A 148 -0.52 1.05 6.55
C SER A 148 0.40 1.88 5.65
N VAL A 149 1.59 2.26 6.12
CA VAL A 149 2.62 2.97 5.32
C VAL A 149 3.01 2.22 4.03
N GLY A 150 2.96 0.88 4.03
CA GLY A 150 3.22 0.04 2.86
C GLY A 150 2.20 0.20 1.73
N SER A 151 1.03 0.81 2.00
CA SER A 151 0.10 1.21 0.95
C SER A 151 0.71 2.23 -0.02
N GLY A 152 1.65 3.06 0.44
CA GLY A 152 2.36 4.05 -0.37
C GLY A 152 3.08 3.44 -1.60
N PRO A 153 4.12 2.61 -1.40
CA PRO A 153 4.80 1.96 -2.50
C PRO A 153 3.88 1.01 -3.29
N THR A 154 2.95 0.32 -2.62
CA THR A 154 1.97 -0.56 -3.29
C THR A 154 1.12 0.19 -4.31
N VAL A 155 0.51 1.31 -3.92
CA VAL A 155 -0.32 2.14 -4.82
C VAL A 155 0.52 2.79 -5.91
N ASP A 156 1.76 3.22 -5.60
CA ASP A 156 2.67 3.75 -6.60
C ASP A 156 2.94 2.75 -7.73
N LEU A 157 3.34 1.51 -7.39
CA LEU A 157 3.61 0.49 -8.39
C LEU A 157 2.34 0.11 -9.17
N ALA A 158 1.23 -0.11 -8.47
CA ALA A 158 -0.05 -0.47 -9.07
C ALA A 158 -0.58 0.59 -10.05
N SER A 159 -0.32 1.88 -9.79
CA SER A 159 -0.73 2.98 -10.67
C SER A 159 0.05 3.04 -11.98
N ARG A 160 1.23 2.42 -12.04
CA ARG A 160 2.12 2.41 -13.21
C ARG A 160 2.09 1.10 -13.99
N VAL A 161 1.65 0.00 -13.37
CA VAL A 161 1.61 -1.32 -14.01
C VAL A 161 0.16 -1.77 -14.24
N PRO A 162 -0.34 -1.77 -15.48
CA PRO A 162 -1.76 -1.92 -15.75
C PRO A 162 -2.33 -3.32 -15.51
N ASN A 163 -1.49 -4.36 -15.61
CA ASN A 163 -1.94 -5.76 -15.67
C ASN A 163 -1.76 -6.53 -14.35
N MET A 164 -1.61 -5.84 -13.22
CA MET A 164 -1.54 -6.50 -11.91
C MET A 164 -2.78 -7.37 -11.67
N ARG A 165 -2.62 -8.53 -11.03
CA ARG A 165 -3.73 -9.45 -10.73
C ARG A 165 -4.77 -8.84 -9.81
N GLY A 166 -4.32 -8.04 -8.85
CA GLY A 166 -5.17 -7.33 -7.89
C GLY A 166 -4.33 -6.58 -6.86
N VAL A 167 -4.98 -5.73 -6.09
CA VAL A 167 -4.35 -4.96 -5.00
C VAL A 167 -5.12 -5.17 -3.71
N VAL A 168 -4.42 -5.40 -2.61
CA VAL A 168 -4.97 -5.42 -1.26
C VAL A 168 -4.33 -4.28 -0.46
N LEU A 169 -5.16 -3.40 0.07
CA LEU A 169 -4.75 -2.31 0.95
C LEU A 169 -5.31 -2.55 2.36
N HIS A 170 -4.42 -2.80 3.30
CA HIS A 170 -4.75 -3.06 4.71
C HIS A 170 -4.48 -1.81 5.54
N SER A 171 -5.52 -1.23 6.14
CA SER A 171 -5.50 0.03 6.91
C SER A 171 -4.72 1.14 6.19
N PRO A 172 -5.02 1.41 4.90
CA PRO A 172 -4.20 2.30 4.08
C PRO A 172 -4.32 3.77 4.46
N ILE A 173 -3.34 4.55 4.03
CA ILE A 173 -3.30 5.99 4.22
C ILE A 173 -3.71 6.72 2.93
N LEU A 174 -4.48 7.81 3.03
CA LEU A 174 -4.70 8.71 1.90
C LEU A 174 -3.41 9.44 1.50
N SER A 175 -2.69 9.92 2.51
CA SER A 175 -1.33 10.46 2.43
C SER A 175 -0.73 10.57 3.84
N GLY A 176 0.59 10.75 3.93
CA GLY A 176 1.29 10.87 5.21
C GLY A 176 0.80 12.04 6.05
N LEU A 177 0.58 13.21 5.45
CA LEU A 177 0.08 14.38 6.16
C LEU A 177 -1.35 14.18 6.67
N ARG A 178 -2.19 13.48 5.91
CA ARG A 178 -3.59 13.19 6.28
C ARG A 178 -3.74 12.26 7.47
N VAL A 179 -2.73 11.44 7.75
CA VAL A 179 -2.69 10.62 8.98
C VAL A 179 -2.55 11.50 10.21
N LEU A 180 -1.74 12.56 10.11
CA LEU A 180 -1.43 13.44 11.25
C LEU A 180 -2.47 14.56 11.43
N TYR A 181 -3.02 15.06 10.33
CA TYR A 181 -3.91 16.20 10.32
C TYR A 181 -5.04 16.02 9.30
N PRO A 182 -6.30 16.40 9.61
CA PRO A 182 -7.44 16.28 8.70
C PRO A 182 -7.41 17.35 7.59
N VAL A 183 -6.36 17.33 6.76
CA VAL A 183 -6.17 18.28 5.65
C VAL A 183 -6.99 17.86 4.42
N LYS A 184 -7.66 18.82 3.80
CA LYS A 184 -8.48 18.57 2.60
C LYS A 184 -7.67 18.60 1.30
N ARG A 185 -6.55 19.33 1.28
CA ARG A 185 -5.71 19.52 0.09
C ARG A 185 -4.44 18.68 0.17
N THR A 186 -3.96 18.24 -1.00
CA THR A 186 -2.66 17.58 -1.11
C THR A 186 -1.56 18.62 -1.29
N TYR A 187 -0.47 18.50 -0.53
CA TYR A 187 0.64 19.44 -0.55
C TYR A 187 1.88 18.83 -1.22
N TRP A 188 2.76 19.67 -1.75
CA TRP A 188 3.96 19.24 -2.48
C TRP A 188 5.01 18.53 -1.60
N PHE A 189 4.98 18.77 -0.29
CA PHE A 189 5.86 18.13 0.71
C PHE A 189 5.21 16.90 1.38
N ASP A 190 3.98 16.56 0.99
CA ASP A 190 3.29 15.38 1.48
C ASP A 190 3.90 14.11 0.85
N ILE A 191 3.84 13.00 1.58
CA ILE A 191 4.39 11.71 1.17
C ILE A 191 3.25 10.72 0.95
N TYR A 192 3.47 9.73 0.09
CA TYR A 192 2.52 8.64 -0.17
C TYR A 192 1.13 9.14 -0.51
N LYS A 193 1.06 10.06 -1.47
CA LYS A 193 -0.18 10.68 -1.97
C LYS A 193 -1.05 9.67 -2.73
N ASN A 194 -1.51 8.63 -2.04
CA ASN A 194 -2.31 7.54 -2.58
C ASN A 194 -3.63 8.06 -3.15
N ILE A 195 -4.20 9.08 -2.50
CA ILE A 195 -5.40 9.78 -2.98
C ILE A 195 -5.25 10.30 -4.42
N ASP A 196 -4.04 10.71 -4.83
CA ASP A 196 -3.77 11.22 -6.17
C ASP A 196 -3.53 10.11 -7.20
N LYS A 197 -3.21 8.88 -6.74
CA LYS A 197 -2.73 7.76 -7.59
C LYS A 197 -3.74 6.62 -7.73
N ILE A 198 -4.61 6.41 -6.74
CA ILE A 198 -5.48 5.24 -6.65
C ILE A 198 -6.44 5.10 -7.85
N GLY A 199 -6.90 6.22 -8.41
CA GLY A 199 -7.80 6.24 -9.57
C GLY A 199 -7.16 5.72 -10.87
N ALA A 200 -5.84 5.59 -10.93
CA ALA A 200 -5.12 5.05 -12.10
C ALA A 200 -5.00 3.51 -12.07
N ILE A 201 -5.34 2.85 -10.96
CA ILE A 201 -5.23 1.39 -10.84
C ILE A 201 -6.34 0.72 -11.66
N ASN A 202 -5.95 -0.19 -12.56
CA ASN A 202 -6.87 -0.84 -13.52
C ASN A 202 -7.33 -2.25 -13.11
N CYS A 203 -6.87 -2.76 -11.97
CA CYS A 203 -7.22 -4.08 -11.46
C CYS A 203 -8.05 -3.99 -10.18
N PRO A 204 -8.72 -5.09 -9.75
CA PRO A 204 -9.54 -5.07 -8.55
C PRO A 204 -8.75 -4.69 -7.29
N VAL A 205 -9.28 -3.73 -6.54
CA VAL A 205 -8.71 -3.25 -5.27
C VAL A 205 -9.60 -3.64 -4.09
N LEU A 206 -9.07 -4.44 -3.17
CA LEU A 206 -9.67 -4.74 -1.87
C LEU A 206 -9.12 -3.80 -0.81
N ILE A 207 -10.00 -3.10 -0.09
CA ILE A 207 -9.66 -2.36 1.12
C ILE A 207 -10.09 -3.17 2.35
N ILE A 208 -9.19 -3.33 3.32
CA ILE A 208 -9.48 -3.90 4.64
C ILE A 208 -9.15 -2.85 5.69
N HIS A 209 -10.08 -2.51 6.58
CA HIS A 209 -9.85 -1.47 7.61
C HIS A 209 -10.69 -1.74 8.86
N GLY A 210 -10.11 -1.49 10.04
CA GLY A 210 -10.82 -1.51 11.31
C GLY A 210 -11.68 -0.26 11.54
N THR A 211 -12.88 -0.41 12.10
CA THR A 211 -13.74 0.74 12.41
C THR A 211 -13.33 1.50 13.68
N ALA A 212 -12.46 0.92 14.50
CA ALA A 212 -11.91 1.50 15.72
C ALA A 212 -10.39 1.75 15.59
N ASP A 213 -9.93 2.04 14.37
CA ASP A 213 -8.53 2.36 14.10
C ASP A 213 -8.18 3.77 14.59
N GLU A 214 -7.42 3.84 15.69
CA GLU A 214 -6.97 5.09 16.32
C GLU A 214 -5.66 5.64 15.72
N VAL A 215 -5.02 4.91 14.79
CA VAL A 215 -3.76 5.33 14.16
C VAL A 215 -4.03 5.92 12.77
N VAL A 216 -4.85 5.24 11.98
CA VAL A 216 -5.28 5.69 10.66
C VAL A 216 -6.80 5.58 10.63
N ASP A 217 -7.47 6.73 10.73
CA ASP A 217 -8.93 6.75 10.76
C ASP A 217 -9.54 5.99 9.57
N CYS A 218 -10.62 5.25 9.84
CA CYS A 218 -11.30 4.40 8.85
C CYS A 218 -11.79 5.20 7.61
N SER A 219 -11.97 6.52 7.73
CA SER A 219 -12.27 7.39 6.58
C SER A 219 -11.21 7.35 5.48
N HIS A 220 -9.96 7.01 5.80
CA HIS A 220 -8.90 6.86 4.79
C HIS A 220 -9.20 5.70 3.85
N GLY A 221 -9.51 4.52 4.41
CA GLY A 221 -9.90 3.36 3.63
C GLY A 221 -11.17 3.60 2.82
N LYS A 222 -12.19 4.24 3.43
CA LYS A 222 -13.46 4.55 2.74
C LYS A 222 -13.26 5.46 1.54
N GLN A 223 -12.52 6.57 1.70
CA GLN A 223 -12.24 7.50 0.61
C GLN A 223 -11.41 6.85 -0.50
N LEU A 224 -10.40 6.04 -0.16
CA LEU A 224 -9.63 5.32 -1.17
C LEU A 224 -10.50 4.33 -1.95
N TRP A 225 -11.39 3.60 -1.27
CA TRP A 225 -12.32 2.67 -1.90
C TRP A 225 -13.25 3.37 -2.91
N GLU A 226 -13.81 4.51 -2.53
CA GLU A 226 -14.67 5.34 -3.40
C GLU A 226 -13.92 5.86 -4.64
N LEU A 227 -12.63 6.15 -4.50
CA LEU A 227 -11.79 6.65 -5.60
C LEU A 227 -11.21 5.54 -6.50
N CYS A 228 -11.37 4.27 -6.14
CA CYS A 228 -10.88 3.15 -6.96
C CYS A 228 -11.70 3.02 -8.24
N LYS A 229 -11.01 2.91 -9.38
CA LYS A 229 -11.65 2.64 -10.68
C LYS A 229 -12.30 1.25 -10.75
N VAL A 230 -11.63 0.24 -10.19
CA VAL A 230 -12.14 -1.13 -10.06
C VAL A 230 -12.08 -1.52 -8.59
N ASN A 231 -13.13 -1.18 -7.84
CA ASN A 231 -13.22 -1.56 -6.44
C ASN A 231 -13.77 -2.99 -6.28
N TYR A 232 -13.25 -3.72 -5.30
CA TYR A 232 -13.83 -4.96 -4.80
C TYR A 232 -14.56 -4.68 -3.48
N GLU A 233 -15.51 -5.53 -3.10
CA GLU A 233 -16.24 -5.42 -1.83
C GLU A 233 -15.28 -5.24 -0.64
N PRO A 234 -15.31 -4.10 0.07
CA PRO A 234 -14.35 -3.82 1.13
C PRO A 234 -14.67 -4.63 2.39
N LEU A 235 -13.68 -4.82 3.26
CA LEU A 235 -13.87 -5.43 4.57
C LEU A 235 -13.68 -4.37 5.67
N TRP A 236 -14.80 -3.93 6.24
CA TRP A 236 -14.80 -3.07 7.43
C TRP A 236 -14.95 -3.93 8.68
N ILE A 237 -13.88 -4.07 9.47
CA ILE A 237 -13.88 -4.94 10.66
C ILE A 237 -14.40 -4.13 11.85
N ASN A 238 -15.60 -4.49 12.33
CA ASN A 238 -16.22 -3.78 13.43
C ASN A 238 -15.43 -3.94 14.73
N GLY A 239 -15.02 -2.84 15.36
CA GLY A 239 -14.20 -2.83 16.57
C GLY A 239 -12.73 -3.21 16.33
N GLY A 240 -12.32 -3.47 15.08
CA GLY A 240 -10.92 -3.68 14.72
C GLY A 240 -10.12 -2.39 14.84
N GLY A 241 -8.90 -2.49 15.36
CA GLY A 241 -7.92 -1.40 15.43
C GLY A 241 -6.83 -1.55 14.36
N HIS A 242 -5.76 -0.75 14.44
CA HIS A 242 -4.74 -0.69 13.38
C HIS A 242 -3.92 -1.97 13.19
N CYS A 243 -3.59 -2.66 14.29
CA CYS A 243 -2.59 -3.74 14.31
C CYS A 243 -3.17 -5.10 14.76
N ASN A 244 -4.48 -5.28 14.72
CA ASN A 244 -5.12 -6.51 15.22
C ASN A 244 -6.11 -7.13 14.23
N LEU A 245 -6.20 -6.62 13.01
CA LEU A 245 -7.21 -7.05 12.04
C LEU A 245 -7.03 -8.52 11.64
N GLU A 246 -5.80 -9.01 11.58
CA GLU A 246 -5.52 -10.41 11.23
C GLU A 246 -6.03 -11.40 12.29
N LEU A 247 -6.36 -10.93 13.50
CA LEU A 247 -6.92 -11.75 14.57
C LEU A 247 -8.41 -12.04 14.40
N TYR A 248 -9.10 -11.30 13.52
CA TYR A 248 -10.53 -11.45 13.28
C TYR A 248 -10.77 -12.55 12.23
N PRO A 249 -11.70 -13.50 12.46
CA PRO A 249 -11.94 -14.61 11.53
C PRO A 249 -12.41 -14.15 10.14
N GLU A 250 -13.06 -12.99 10.06
CA GLU A 250 -13.51 -12.35 8.82
C GLU A 250 -12.33 -12.00 7.90
N PHE A 251 -11.17 -11.65 8.48
CA PHE A 251 -9.99 -11.19 7.73
C PHE A 251 -9.54 -12.23 6.71
N ILE A 252 -9.17 -13.42 7.17
CA ILE A 252 -8.64 -14.46 6.29
C ILE A 252 -9.71 -15.01 5.35
N LYS A 253 -10.97 -15.09 5.82
CA LYS A 253 -12.11 -15.54 5.01
C LYS A 253 -12.34 -14.63 3.82
N HIS A 254 -12.34 -13.31 4.03
CA HIS A 254 -12.57 -12.32 2.97
C HIS A 254 -11.39 -12.22 2.03
N LEU A 255 -10.15 -12.24 2.57
CA LEU A 255 -8.94 -12.23 1.76
C LEU A 255 -8.88 -13.46 0.83
N LYS A 256 -9.24 -14.63 1.33
CA LYS A 256 -9.36 -15.85 0.52
C LYS A 256 -10.44 -15.73 -0.56
N LYS A 257 -11.60 -15.15 -0.24
CA LYS A 257 -12.68 -14.88 -1.22
C LYS A 257 -12.17 -13.97 -2.35
N PHE A 258 -11.41 -12.94 -2.01
CA PHE A 258 -10.79 -12.04 -2.98
C PHE A 258 -9.78 -12.77 -3.87
N VAL A 259 -8.78 -13.46 -3.30
CA VAL A 259 -7.77 -14.19 -4.11
C VAL A 259 -8.43 -15.19 -5.08
N LEU A 260 -9.47 -15.91 -4.63
CA LEU A 260 -10.22 -16.84 -5.46
C LEU A 260 -11.06 -16.17 -6.56
N SER A 261 -11.56 -14.95 -6.34
CA SER A 261 -12.37 -14.22 -7.33
C SER A 261 -11.53 -13.75 -8.50
N LEU A 262 -10.27 -13.37 -8.27
CA LEU A 262 -9.30 -12.98 -9.30
C LEU A 262 -9.01 -14.13 -10.28
N GLY A 263 -9.18 -15.39 -9.84
CA GLY A 263 -9.12 -16.60 -10.67
C GLY A 263 -10.15 -16.69 -11.78
N LYS A 264 -11.27 -15.96 -11.64
CA LYS A 264 -12.48 -16.15 -12.45
C LYS A 264 -12.73 -15.04 -13.47
N SER A 265 -12.03 -13.91 -13.38
CA SER A 265 -12.20 -12.81 -14.32
C SER A 265 -11.44 -13.09 -15.62
N LYS A 266 -12.19 -13.32 -16.72
CA LYS A 266 -11.68 -13.23 -18.09
C LYS A 266 -11.16 -11.81 -18.37
N PRO A 267 -10.12 -11.64 -19.21
CA PRO A 267 -9.73 -10.32 -19.69
C PRO A 267 -10.90 -9.67 -20.47
N PRO A 268 -11.01 -8.34 -20.50
CA PRO A 268 -12.01 -7.67 -21.32
C PRO A 268 -11.72 -7.99 -22.78
N MET A 269 -12.64 -8.65 -23.47
CA MET A 269 -12.59 -8.72 -24.93
C MET A 269 -12.77 -7.29 -25.45
N GLY A 270 -11.76 -6.78 -26.16
CA GLY A 270 -11.92 -5.57 -26.95
C GLY A 270 -12.98 -5.81 -28.02
N ASP A 271 -13.96 -4.92 -28.08
CA ASP A 271 -14.90 -4.84 -29.19
C ASP A 271 -14.11 -4.56 -30.48
N SER A 272 -13.79 -5.61 -31.22
CA SER A 272 -13.46 -5.47 -32.64
C SER A 272 -14.79 -5.28 -33.38
N LYS A 273 -15.27 -4.04 -33.42
CA LYS A 273 -16.18 -3.60 -34.47
C LYS A 273 -15.34 -3.07 -35.62
N THR A 274 -15.13 -3.94 -36.60
CA THR A 274 -14.81 -3.57 -37.98
C THR A 274 -15.82 -2.53 -38.44
N ALA A 275 -15.38 -1.28 -38.57
CA ALA A 275 -16.11 -0.25 -39.28
C ALA A 275 -15.82 -0.42 -40.78
N SER A 276 -16.77 -1.01 -41.50
CA SER A 276 -16.85 -0.89 -42.96
C SER A 276 -17.24 0.55 -43.30
N LEU A 277 -16.37 1.19 -44.07
CA LEU A 277 -16.66 2.42 -44.81
C LEU A 277 -17.85 2.18 -45.73
N ASP A 278 -18.84 3.06 -45.69
CA ASP A 278 -19.56 3.47 -46.88
C ASP A 278 -19.90 4.95 -46.77
N SER A 279 -19.41 5.66 -47.78
CA SER A 279 -19.71 7.03 -48.13
C SER A 279 -21.13 7.14 -48.67
N ASP A 280 -21.87 8.16 -48.25
CA ASP A 280 -22.59 8.95 -49.25
C ASP A 280 -22.97 10.35 -48.77
N ASN A 281 -22.95 11.23 -49.75
CA ASN A 281 -22.84 12.67 -49.71
C ASN A 281 -24.21 13.28 -50.02
N GLN A 282 -24.69 14.27 -49.25
CA GLN A 282 -25.67 15.24 -49.77
C GLN A 282 -25.74 16.56 -48.95
N ASN A 283 -24.99 17.53 -49.47
CA ASN A 283 -25.23 18.96 -49.68
C ASN A 283 -26.48 19.71 -49.16
N LYS A 284 -26.19 21.02 -48.91
CA LYS A 284 -27.02 22.26 -48.84
C LYS A 284 -27.68 22.55 -47.49
N SER A 285 -27.68 23.78 -46.96
CA SER A 285 -27.22 25.12 -47.39
C SER A 285 -27.30 26.03 -46.14
N ALA A 286 -26.29 26.85 -45.84
CA ALA A 286 -26.29 28.33 -45.96
C ALA A 286 -27.37 29.02 -45.06
N VAL A 287 -27.11 29.99 -44.17
CA VAL A 287 -26.42 31.29 -44.29
C VAL A 287 -26.45 31.95 -42.88
N SER A 288 -25.35 32.63 -42.51
CA SER A 288 -25.15 33.89 -41.74
C SER A 288 -26.11 34.31 -40.59
N ASN A 289 -25.74 35.10 -39.55
CA ASN A 289 -24.89 36.29 -39.46
C ASN A 289 -24.65 36.68 -37.96
N THR A 290 -23.45 37.21 -37.69
CA THR A 290 -23.08 38.38 -36.86
C THR A 290 -23.84 38.68 -35.54
N SER A 291 -23.14 38.57 -34.39
CA SER A 291 -22.63 39.67 -33.54
C SER A 291 -23.68 40.41 -32.70
N ASP A 292 -23.53 40.41 -31.36
CA ASP A 292 -23.28 41.66 -30.64
C ASP A 292 -22.90 41.49 -29.16
N THR A 293 -22.29 42.57 -28.67
CA THR A 293 -21.57 42.78 -27.41
C THR A 293 -22.46 43.46 -26.36
N SER A 294 -22.26 43.18 -25.06
CA SER A 294 -22.30 44.13 -23.90
C SER A 294 -22.52 43.35 -22.59
N GLN A 295 -21.61 43.42 -21.59
CA GLN A 295 -21.70 44.26 -20.36
C GLN A 295 -23.02 44.08 -19.58
N SER A 296 -23.09 44.03 -18.25
CA SER A 296 -22.21 44.10 -17.09
C SER A 296 -23.08 43.68 -15.89
N ASP A 297 -22.49 43.34 -14.74
CA ASP A 297 -22.88 43.88 -13.42
C ASP A 297 -22.51 42.93 -12.27
N ILE A 298 -21.62 43.47 -11.44
CA ILE A 298 -21.28 43.07 -10.08
C ILE A 298 -22.25 43.81 -9.15
N PRO A 299 -22.54 43.27 -7.94
CA PRO A 299 -22.27 44.14 -6.79
C PRO A 299 -21.39 43.49 -5.72
N ASP A 300 -20.52 44.37 -5.25
CA ASP A 300 -19.57 44.33 -4.17
C ASP A 300 -20.29 44.30 -2.81
N LEU A 301 -19.75 43.60 -1.81
CA LEU A 301 -20.00 43.90 -0.39
C LEU A 301 -18.86 43.37 0.51
N SER A 302 -17.96 44.29 0.79
CA SER A 302 -17.36 44.61 2.09
C SER A 302 -16.52 43.57 2.85
N ARG A 303 -15.22 43.86 2.83
CA ARG A 303 -14.23 43.55 3.87
C ARG A 303 -14.66 44.10 5.24
N ASN A 304 -14.44 43.34 6.30
CA ASN A 304 -14.13 43.88 7.62
C ASN A 304 -12.96 43.12 8.24
N SER A 305 -11.87 43.87 8.43
CA SER A 305 -10.78 43.60 9.36
C SER A 305 -11.28 43.86 10.77
N LEU A 306 -10.90 43.05 11.75
CA LEU A 306 -10.28 43.53 12.99
C LEU A 306 -9.81 42.37 13.86
N ASP A 307 -8.57 42.56 14.30
CA ASP A 307 -7.81 41.86 15.30
C ASP A 307 -8.50 41.94 16.68
N SER A 308 -8.39 40.87 17.48
CA SER A 308 -8.02 40.87 18.89
C SER A 308 -8.66 39.74 19.72
N ARG A 309 -7.84 39.29 20.69
CA ARG A 309 -8.16 38.59 21.95
C ARG A 309 -8.01 37.07 21.97
N LEU A 310 -6.78 36.70 22.35
CA LEU A 310 -6.46 35.62 23.28
C LEU A 310 -7.57 35.37 24.31
N ASP A 311 -8.06 34.12 24.36
CA ASP A 311 -8.51 33.55 25.62
C ASP A 311 -8.14 32.06 25.74
N LYS A 312 -7.48 31.76 26.85
CA LYS A 312 -6.95 30.45 27.23
C LYS A 312 -8.11 29.57 27.69
N SER A 313 -8.51 28.57 26.90
CA SER A 313 -9.35 27.48 27.40
C SER A 313 -8.51 26.25 27.77
N LYS A 314 -8.65 25.86 29.03
CA LYS A 314 -7.94 24.77 29.73
C LYS A 314 -8.13 23.42 29.01
N LYS A 315 -7.03 22.81 28.56
CA LYS A 315 -7.00 21.39 28.15
C LYS A 315 -7.07 20.51 29.40
N LEU A 316 -8.10 19.68 29.51
CA LEU A 316 -8.13 18.51 30.39
C LEU A 316 -7.21 17.45 29.76
N SER A 317 -6.04 17.20 30.36
CA SER A 317 -5.13 16.14 29.94
C SER A 317 -5.74 14.78 30.28
N LYS A 318 -6.34 14.12 29.29
CA LYS A 318 -6.60 12.67 29.38
C LYS A 318 -5.26 11.93 29.28
N PRO A 319 -4.98 10.95 30.15
CA PRO A 319 -3.75 10.18 30.05
C PRO A 319 -3.73 9.40 28.74
N GLU A 320 -2.60 9.46 28.06
CA GLU A 320 -2.30 8.74 26.82
C GLU A 320 -2.44 7.23 27.09
N LYS A 321 -3.48 6.61 26.54
CA LYS A 321 -3.63 5.15 26.63
C LYS A 321 -2.52 4.51 25.81
N SER A 322 -1.72 3.65 26.44
CA SER A 322 -0.54 3.04 25.80
C SER A 322 -0.93 2.31 24.51
N ARG A 323 -0.34 2.72 23.39
CA ARG A 323 -0.34 1.97 22.13
C ARG A 323 0.13 0.54 22.41
N MET A 324 -0.58 -0.47 21.91
CA MET A 324 -0.04 -1.82 21.98
C MET A 324 1.13 -1.94 21.01
N SER A 325 2.32 -2.17 21.54
CA SER A 325 3.51 -2.50 20.75
C SER A 325 3.24 -3.72 19.84
N THR A 326 3.87 -3.77 18.67
CA THR A 326 3.91 -4.93 17.77
C THR A 326 4.35 -6.19 18.53
N ASP A 327 5.31 -6.09 19.45
CA ASP A 327 5.70 -7.19 20.33
C ASP A 327 4.56 -7.70 21.22
N ARG A 328 3.65 -6.79 21.62
CA ARG A 328 2.47 -7.15 22.41
C ARG A 328 1.42 -7.81 21.53
N VAL A 329 1.29 -7.41 20.27
CA VAL A 329 0.46 -8.07 19.26
C VAL A 329 1.00 -9.46 18.96
N ASP A 330 2.30 -9.63 18.74
CA ASP A 330 2.93 -10.95 18.48
C ASP A 330 2.87 -11.86 19.70
N ARG A 331 3.01 -11.30 20.90
CA ARG A 331 2.79 -12.05 22.15
C ARG A 331 1.32 -12.42 22.34
N LEU A 332 0.37 -11.58 21.89
CA LEU A 332 -1.06 -11.88 21.88
C LEU A 332 -1.43 -12.94 20.84
N ARG A 333 -0.83 -12.89 19.64
CA ARG A 333 -0.93 -13.91 18.59
C ARG A 333 -0.53 -15.28 19.15
N ARG A 334 0.66 -15.36 19.78
CA ARG A 334 1.16 -16.57 20.47
C ARG A 334 0.29 -17.00 21.65
N LYS A 335 -0.14 -16.08 22.52
CA LYS A 335 -0.87 -16.39 23.77
C LYS A 335 -2.29 -16.89 23.55
N LYS A 336 -3.01 -16.37 22.55
CA LYS A 336 -4.41 -16.75 22.33
C LYS A 336 -4.59 -18.02 21.48
N GLY A 337 -3.50 -18.67 21.05
CA GLY A 337 -3.61 -19.72 20.04
C GLY A 337 -4.31 -19.22 18.77
N LEU A 338 -4.23 -17.89 18.52
CA LEU A 338 -4.69 -17.23 17.29
C LEU A 338 -3.58 -17.26 16.22
N ILE A 339 -2.52 -18.01 16.49
CA ILE A 339 -1.88 -18.89 15.51
C ILE A 339 -2.98 -19.86 15.07
N TRP A 340 -3.66 -19.53 13.97
CA TRP A 340 -4.71 -20.40 13.45
C TRP A 340 -4.13 -21.60 12.73
#